data_AF-A0AAN5D5Q8-F1
#
_entry.id   AF-A0AAN5D5Q8-F1
#
_cell.length_a   1.000
_cell.length_b   1.000
_cell.length_c   1.000
_cell.angle_alpha   90.00
_cell.angle_beta   90.00
_cell.angle_gamma   90.00
#
_symmetry.space_group_name_H-M   'P 1'
#
loop_
_entity.id
_entity.type
_entity.pdbx_description
1 polymer ?
#
loop_
_entity_poly.entity_id
_entity_poly.type
_entity_poly.pdbx_seq_one_letter_code
_entity_poly.pdbx_strand_id
1 'polypeptide(L)'
;RMSSKHRFSRFCRVCFAESPRRRAVFTACGHIICRACACECADKHSMDGALSCPTCKSHGGFVHLFENDIGSYIYSRFSRDCEVCLDTPHQRALFTSCGHLLCLACAEQLNLSAREQMRVVRCPMCNGRGGWRRMDEETEDTE
;
A
#
# COMPACT_ATOMS: atom_id res chain seq x y z
N ARG A 1 -3.46 23.41 1.08
CA ARG A 1 -3.09 22.43 2.13
C ARG A 1 -3.29 21.02 1.55
N MET A 2 -2.23 20.37 1.09
CA MET A 2 -2.30 19.00 0.56
C MET A 2 -2.69 18.06 1.72
N SER A 3 -3.77 17.30 1.54
CA SER A 3 -4.31 16.43 2.58
C SER A 3 -3.32 15.30 2.87
N SER A 4 -2.91 15.15 4.13
CA SER A 4 -2.02 14.08 4.64
C SER A 4 -2.55 12.65 4.45
N LYS A 5 -3.72 12.48 3.82
CA LYS A 5 -4.48 11.22 3.72
C LYS A 5 -3.86 10.18 2.77
N HIS A 6 -2.85 10.55 1.98
CA HIS A 6 -2.24 9.66 0.99
C HIS A 6 -0.73 9.49 1.15
N ARG A 7 -0.11 10.19 2.11
CA ARG A 7 1.33 10.13 2.35
C ARG A 7 1.69 8.86 3.11
N PHE A 8 2.73 8.14 2.67
CA PHE A 8 3.24 6.98 3.40
C PHE A 8 4.78 6.93 3.41
N SER A 9 5.34 6.51 4.53
CA SER A 9 6.76 6.12 4.67
C SER A 9 6.86 4.63 5.00
N ARG A 10 8.09 4.10 5.06
CA ARG A 10 8.32 2.74 5.59
C ARG A 10 8.11 2.66 7.11
N PHE A 11 8.28 3.77 7.80
CA PHE A 11 8.15 3.87 9.25
C PHE A 11 6.79 3.39 9.75
N CYS A 12 6.79 2.43 10.68
CA CYS A 12 5.59 2.01 11.37
C CYS A 12 5.26 3.00 12.49
N ARG A 13 4.20 3.80 12.33
CA ARG A 13 3.77 4.78 13.34
C ARG A 13 3.17 4.17 14.64
N VAL A 14 3.11 2.84 14.74
CA VAL A 14 2.58 2.14 15.92
C VAL A 14 3.71 1.61 16.81
N CYS A 15 4.64 0.82 16.25
CA CYS A 15 5.77 0.27 16.99
C CYS A 15 7.10 1.01 16.74
N PHE A 16 7.07 2.08 15.94
CA PHE A 16 8.23 2.90 15.58
C PHE A 16 9.37 2.17 14.84
N ALA A 17 9.10 0.97 14.31
CA ALA A 17 10.05 0.29 13.43
C ALA A 17 10.27 1.12 12.14
N GLU A 18 11.54 1.44 11.83
CA GLU A 18 11.89 2.31 10.70
C GLU A 18 11.59 1.69 9.34
N SER A 19 11.92 0.41 9.17
CA SER A 19 11.72 -0.32 7.92
C SER A 19 11.27 -1.76 8.20
N PRO A 20 10.03 -1.96 8.71
CA PRO A 20 9.49 -3.28 8.95
C PRO A 20 9.47 -4.11 7.67
N ARG A 21 9.89 -5.39 7.79
CA ARG A 21 10.03 -6.28 6.64
C ARG A 21 8.70 -6.65 5.99
N ARG A 22 7.65 -6.79 6.81
CA ARG A 22 6.30 -7.13 6.36
C ARG A 22 5.36 -6.00 6.76
N ARG A 23 4.66 -5.44 5.78
CA ARG A 23 3.74 -4.32 5.97
C ARG A 23 2.31 -4.72 5.60
N ALA A 24 1.38 -3.95 6.12
CA ALA A 24 -0.05 -4.09 5.89
C ALA A 24 -0.65 -2.71 5.63
N VAL A 25 -1.68 -2.68 4.80
CA VAL A 25 -2.35 -1.43 4.41
C VAL A 25 -3.84 -1.51 4.68
N PHE A 26 -4.37 -0.49 5.36
CA PHE A 26 -5.79 -0.37 5.66
C PHE A 26 -6.53 0.07 4.39
N THR A 27 -7.42 -0.78 3.89
CA THR A 27 -7.99 -0.64 2.54
C THR A 27 -8.92 0.56 2.39
N ALA A 28 -9.54 0.99 3.49
CA ALA A 28 -10.45 2.14 3.52
C ALA A 28 -9.74 3.49 3.35
N CYS A 29 -8.51 3.62 3.86
CA CYS A 29 -7.79 4.90 3.90
C CYS A 29 -6.46 4.90 3.15
N GLY A 30 -5.79 3.75 3.04
CA GLY A 30 -4.46 3.62 2.43
C GLY A 30 -3.30 3.70 3.43
N HIS A 31 -3.53 4.02 4.70
CA HIS A 31 -2.43 4.08 5.67
C HIS A 31 -1.77 2.71 5.87
N ILE A 32 -0.44 2.74 5.97
CA ILE A 32 0.43 1.56 6.03
C ILE A 32 1.08 1.47 7.41
N ILE A 33 1.11 0.26 8.00
CA ILE A 33 1.86 -0.06 9.21
C ILE A 33 2.55 -1.43 9.05
N CYS A 34 3.34 -1.86 10.04
CA CYS A 34 3.88 -3.22 10.01
C CYS A 34 2.78 -4.27 10.18
N ARG A 35 2.98 -5.45 9.60
CA ARG A 35 1.99 -6.54 9.64
C ARG A 35 1.67 -6.98 11.07
N ALA A 36 2.66 -7.03 11.96
CA ALA A 36 2.46 -7.41 13.36
C ALA A 36 1.47 -6.48 14.05
N CYS A 37 1.68 -5.16 13.95
CA CYS A 37 0.75 -4.19 14.52
C CYS A 37 -0.65 -4.24 13.89
N ALA A 38 -0.76 -4.52 12.58
CA ALA A 38 -2.08 -4.68 11.95
C ALA A 38 -2.84 -5.90 12.49
N CYS A 39 -2.14 -7.03 12.69
CA CYS A 39 -2.72 -8.22 13.32
C CYS A 39 -3.13 -7.94 14.77
N GLU A 40 -2.27 -7.32 15.58
CA GLU A 40 -2.62 -6.95 16.96
C GLU A 40 -3.84 -6.02 17.03
N CYS A 41 -3.97 -5.07 16.11
CA CYS A 41 -5.16 -4.24 16.00
C CYS A 41 -6.40 -5.09 15.70
N ALA A 42 -6.32 -6.06 14.78
CA ALA A 42 -7.44 -6.95 14.48
C ALA A 42 -7.82 -7.83 15.67
N ASP A 43 -6.83 -8.37 16.40
CA ASP A 43 -7.07 -9.23 17.57
C ASP A 43 -7.78 -8.46 18.68
N LYS A 44 -7.36 -7.23 18.97
CA LYS A 44 -8.00 -6.35 19.98
C LYS A 44 -9.44 -5.97 19.60
N HIS A 45 -9.74 -5.85 18.31
CA HIS A 45 -11.06 -5.47 17.81
C HIS A 45 -11.96 -6.66 17.43
N SER A 46 -11.51 -7.90 17.68
CA SER A 46 -12.31 -9.12 17.43
C SER A 46 -13.63 -9.16 18.23
N MET A 47 -13.71 -8.40 19.33
CA MET A 47 -14.89 -8.31 20.20
C MET A 47 -15.79 -7.09 19.90
N ASP A 48 -15.24 -6.00 19.35
CA ASP A 48 -15.93 -4.71 19.17
C ASP A 48 -16.45 -4.46 17.73
N GLY A 49 -16.29 -5.43 16.83
CA GLY A 49 -17.03 -5.53 15.57
C GLY A 49 -16.52 -4.71 14.37
N ALA A 50 -15.55 -3.78 14.54
CA ALA A 50 -14.97 -3.09 13.40
C ALA A 50 -13.49 -2.69 13.62
N LEU A 51 -12.60 -3.31 12.84
CA LEU A 51 -11.20 -2.88 12.79
C LEU A 51 -11.11 -1.41 12.31
N SER A 52 -10.36 -0.61 13.05
CA SER A 52 -10.09 0.79 12.72
C SER A 52 -8.62 1.01 12.39
N CYS A 53 -8.36 1.85 11.39
CA CYS A 53 -7.00 2.30 11.08
C CYS A 53 -6.41 3.04 12.29
N PRO A 54 -5.25 2.63 12.84
CA PRO A 54 -4.70 3.29 14.02
C PRO A 54 -4.29 4.75 13.76
N THR A 55 -4.04 5.11 12.50
CA THR A 55 -3.61 6.45 12.08
C THR A 55 -4.76 7.44 11.91
N CYS A 56 -5.84 7.08 11.21
CA CYS A 56 -6.95 8.01 10.89
C CYS A 56 -8.33 7.54 11.38
N LYS A 57 -8.39 6.42 12.10
CA LYS A 57 -9.60 5.81 12.67
C LYS A 57 -10.68 5.40 11.66
N SER A 58 -10.39 5.44 10.35
CA SER A 58 -11.30 4.90 9.32
C SER A 58 -11.52 3.40 9.55
N HIS A 59 -12.78 2.98 9.55
CA HIS A 59 -13.17 1.58 9.72
C HIS A 59 -13.03 0.80 8.41
N GLY A 60 -12.56 -0.44 8.51
CA GLY A 60 -12.39 -1.34 7.37
C GLY A 60 -11.38 -2.45 7.65
N GLY A 61 -11.05 -3.22 6.61
CA GLY A 61 -10.02 -4.26 6.69
C GLY A 61 -8.62 -3.75 6.37
N PHE A 62 -7.65 -4.66 6.43
CA PHE A 62 -6.33 -4.48 5.84
C PHE A 62 -5.98 -5.64 4.92
N VAL A 63 -5.05 -5.39 4.00
CA VAL A 63 -4.40 -6.44 3.19
C VAL A 63 -2.89 -6.41 3.40
N HIS A 64 -2.22 -7.52 3.12
CA HIS A 64 -0.76 -7.57 3.09
C HIS A 64 -0.23 -6.73 1.94
N LEU A 65 0.74 -5.87 2.22
CA LEU A 65 1.41 -5.12 1.17
C LEU A 65 2.49 -6.01 0.54
N PHE A 66 2.41 -6.22 -0.77
CA PHE A 66 3.42 -6.96 -1.52
C PHE A 66 4.50 -6.00 -1.99
N GLU A 67 5.72 -6.26 -1.55
CA GLU A 67 6.91 -5.47 -1.86
C GLU A 67 8.03 -6.41 -2.29
N ASN A 68 8.81 -6.00 -3.28
CA ASN A 68 9.89 -6.82 -3.79
C ASN A 68 11.14 -6.65 -2.91
N ASP A 69 11.54 -7.71 -2.20
CA ASP A 69 12.74 -7.75 -1.35
C ASP A 69 13.95 -8.05 -2.23
N ILE A 70 14.76 -7.03 -2.51
CA ILE A 70 16.02 -7.14 -3.26
C ILE A 70 17.24 -7.19 -2.33
N GLY A 71 17.00 -7.35 -1.02
CA GLY A 71 18.04 -7.38 -0.01
C GLY A 71 18.85 -8.67 0.03
N SER A 72 20.10 -8.56 0.47
CA SER A 72 20.86 -9.72 0.95
C SER A 72 20.43 -10.08 2.37
N TYR A 73 20.84 -11.25 2.86
CA TYR A 73 20.51 -11.76 4.20
C TYR A 73 20.85 -10.79 5.36
N ILE A 74 21.72 -9.79 5.13
CA ILE A 74 22.15 -8.77 6.11
C ILE A 74 21.48 -7.39 5.94
N TYR A 75 20.92 -7.07 4.76
CA TYR A 75 20.26 -5.78 4.53
C TYR A 75 19.02 -5.97 3.66
N SER A 76 17.83 -5.93 4.27
CA SER A 76 16.57 -5.86 3.52
C SER A 76 16.43 -4.49 2.85
N ARG A 77 16.69 -4.46 1.55
CA ARG A 77 16.35 -3.34 0.67
C ARG A 77 15.10 -3.73 -0.11
N PHE A 78 14.08 -2.88 -0.08
CA PHE A 78 12.87 -3.09 -0.86
C PHE A 78 13.01 -2.33 -2.16
N SER A 79 12.80 -3.00 -3.29
CA SER A 79 12.81 -2.32 -4.57
C SER A 79 11.65 -1.33 -4.62
N ARG A 80 11.97 -0.14 -5.13
CA ARG A 80 11.00 0.90 -5.46
C ARG A 80 10.56 0.77 -6.92
N ASP A 81 11.03 -0.23 -7.65
CA ASP A 81 10.71 -0.36 -9.05
C ASP A 81 9.23 -0.70 -9.22
N CYS A 82 8.63 -0.13 -10.26
CA CYS A 82 7.34 -0.59 -10.74
C CYS A 82 7.55 -1.89 -11.53
N GLU A 83 6.90 -2.98 -11.14
CA GLU A 83 7.00 -4.28 -11.84
C GLU A 83 6.49 -4.26 -13.29
N VAL A 84 5.89 -3.15 -13.76
CA VAL A 84 5.40 -2.98 -15.13
C VAL A 84 6.36 -2.16 -15.98
N CYS A 85 6.80 -0.98 -15.51
CA CYS A 85 7.65 -0.08 -16.29
C CYS A 85 9.12 -0.05 -15.85
N LEU A 86 9.47 -0.74 -14.77
CA LEU A 86 10.82 -0.85 -14.20
C LEU A 86 11.47 0.49 -13.80
N ASP A 87 10.65 1.51 -13.57
CA ASP A 87 11.06 2.83 -13.07
C ASP A 87 10.84 2.94 -11.56
N THR A 88 11.42 3.95 -10.89
CA THR A 88 11.32 4.22 -9.44
C THR A 88 10.46 5.45 -9.09
N PRO A 89 9.14 5.41 -9.29
CA PRO A 89 8.28 6.58 -9.09
C PRO A 89 7.88 6.80 -7.64
N HIS A 90 7.68 8.08 -7.30
CA HIS A 90 7.17 8.52 -5.99
C HIS A 90 5.66 8.31 -5.82
N GLN A 91 4.91 8.39 -6.92
CA GLN A 91 3.47 8.19 -6.91
C GLN A 91 3.14 6.74 -7.25
N ARG A 92 2.42 6.08 -6.35
CA ARG A 92 2.04 4.68 -6.46
C ARG A 92 0.54 4.50 -6.46
N ALA A 93 0.12 3.33 -6.90
CA ALA A 93 -1.26 2.86 -6.87
C ALA A 93 -1.30 1.51 -6.17
N LEU A 94 -2.12 1.42 -5.12
CA LEU A 94 -2.36 0.21 -4.35
C LEU A 94 -3.64 -0.47 -4.83
N PHE A 95 -3.55 -1.72 -5.23
CA PHE A 95 -4.73 -2.56 -5.47
C PHE A 95 -5.33 -3.01 -4.14
N THR A 96 -6.44 -2.40 -3.73
CA THR A 96 -6.97 -2.56 -2.37
C THR A 96 -7.51 -3.97 -2.07
N SER A 97 -7.79 -4.78 -3.09
CA SER A 97 -8.26 -6.15 -2.93
C SER A 97 -7.15 -7.18 -2.73
N CYS A 98 -5.91 -6.87 -3.10
CA CYS A 98 -4.80 -7.84 -3.05
C CYS A 98 -3.51 -7.30 -2.46
N GLY A 99 -3.36 -5.98 -2.34
CA GLY A 99 -2.19 -5.35 -1.73
C GLY A 99 -0.96 -5.24 -2.63
N HIS A 100 -1.07 -5.55 -3.92
CA HIS A 100 -0.01 -5.27 -4.89
C HIS A 100 0.07 -3.78 -5.23
N LEU A 101 1.28 -3.31 -5.52
CA LEU A 101 1.60 -1.93 -5.85
C LEU A 101 2.08 -1.80 -7.29
N LEU A 102 1.69 -0.71 -7.93
CA LEU A 102 2.25 -0.21 -9.18
C LEU A 102 2.62 1.27 -9.03
N CYS A 103 3.31 1.83 -10.02
CA CYS A 103 3.30 3.27 -10.18
C CYS A 103 1.91 3.79 -10.58
N LEU A 104 1.62 5.05 -10.24
CA LEU A 104 0.35 5.68 -10.56
C LEU A 104 0.10 5.70 -12.09
N ALA A 105 1.11 6.06 -12.88
CA ALA A 105 1.00 6.13 -14.34
C ALA A 105 0.62 4.77 -14.97
N CYS A 106 1.25 3.67 -14.56
CA CYS A 106 0.89 2.33 -15.03
C CYS A 106 -0.52 1.93 -14.60
N ALA A 107 -0.93 2.26 -13.38
CA ALA A 107 -2.29 1.96 -12.92
C ALA A 107 -3.37 2.78 -13.65
N GLU A 108 -3.07 4.03 -13.99
CA GLU A 108 -3.92 4.87 -14.84
C GLU A 108 -4.00 4.32 -16.26
N GLN A 109 -2.88 3.91 -16.86
CA GLN A 109 -2.86 3.26 -18.17
C GLN A 109 -3.72 1.99 -18.18
N LEU A 110 -3.60 1.14 -17.17
CA LEU A 110 -4.45 -0.05 -17.02
C LEU A 110 -5.93 0.31 -16.92
N ASN A 111 -6.26 1.42 -16.23
CA ASN A 111 -7.63 1.90 -16.12
C ASN A 111 -8.17 2.40 -17.46
N LEU A 112 -7.38 3.13 -18.24
CA LEU A 112 -7.74 3.57 -19.59
C LEU A 112 -8.01 2.38 -20.50
N SER A 113 -7.07 1.43 -20.58
CA SER A 113 -7.23 0.23 -21.42
C SER A 113 -8.43 -0.64 -21.01
N ALA A 114 -8.70 -0.77 -19.71
CA ALA A 114 -9.88 -1.49 -19.23
C ALA A 114 -11.17 -0.80 -19.66
N ARG A 115 -11.24 0.54 -19.58
CA ARG A 115 -12.41 1.32 -20.00
C ARG A 115 -12.67 1.22 -21.50
N GLU A 116 -11.62 1.33 -22.33
CA GLU A 116 -11.72 1.17 -23.79
C GLU A 116 -12.29 -0.20 -24.19
N GLN A 117 -11.93 -1.24 -23.43
CA GLN A 117 -12.39 -2.61 -23.68
C GLN A 117 -13.69 -2.97 -22.96
N MET A 118 -14.33 -2.03 -22.24
CA MET A 118 -15.49 -2.30 -21.38
C MET A 118 -15.25 -3.42 -20.35
N ARG A 119 -14.02 -3.49 -19.80
CA ARG A 119 -13.60 -4.45 -18.78
C ARG A 119 -13.37 -3.75 -17.44
N VAL A 120 -13.34 -4.55 -16.38
CA VAL A 120 -12.88 -4.09 -15.07
C VAL A 120 -11.36 -4.15 -14.99
N VAL A 121 -10.75 -3.19 -14.30
CA VAL A 121 -9.33 -3.22 -13.97
C VAL A 121 -9.00 -4.45 -13.14
N ARG A 122 -7.87 -5.08 -13.45
CA ARG A 122 -7.33 -6.22 -12.72
C ARG A 122 -5.89 -5.97 -12.34
N CYS A 123 -5.50 -6.45 -11.17
CA CYS A 123 -4.11 -6.43 -10.74
C CYS A 123 -3.25 -7.25 -11.73
N PRO A 124 -2.16 -6.71 -12.31
CA PRO A 124 -1.36 -7.49 -13.25
C PRO A 124 -0.52 -8.58 -12.57
N MET A 125 -0.30 -8.49 -11.26
CA MET A 125 0.54 -9.45 -10.51
C MET A 125 -0.24 -10.73 -10.16
N CYS A 126 -1.53 -10.60 -9.81
CA CYS A 126 -2.34 -11.73 -9.35
C CYS A 126 -3.68 -11.91 -10.06
N ASN A 127 -3.99 -11.07 -11.07
CA ASN A 127 -5.26 -11.05 -11.80
C ASN A 127 -6.51 -10.80 -10.93
N GLY A 128 -6.31 -10.37 -9.68
CA GLY A 128 -7.38 -10.03 -8.74
C GLY A 128 -8.24 -8.87 -9.25
N ARG A 129 -9.56 -8.99 -9.09
CA ARG A 129 -10.50 -7.90 -9.38
C ARG A 129 -10.47 -6.85 -8.28
N GLY A 130 -10.61 -5.58 -8.65
CA GLY A 130 -10.71 -4.48 -7.70
C GLY A 130 -10.13 -3.20 -8.26
N GLY A 131 -10.57 -2.07 -7.70
CA GLY A 131 -9.96 -0.78 -7.98
C GLY A 131 -8.59 -0.63 -7.31
N TRP A 132 -7.95 0.49 -7.59
CA TRP A 132 -6.73 0.90 -6.92
C TRP A 132 -6.91 2.26 -6.25
N ARG A 133 -6.04 2.55 -5.29
CA ARG A 133 -5.97 3.84 -4.58
C ARG A 133 -4.60 4.45 -4.78
N ARG A 134 -4.57 5.76 -5.09
CA ARG A 134 -3.35 6.55 -5.13
C ARG A 134 -2.69 6.62 -3.75
N MET A 135 -1.38 6.47 -3.76
CA MET A 135 -0.48 6.53 -2.62
C MET A 135 0.70 7.45 -2.98
N ASP A 136 1.03 8.40 -2.12
CA ASP A 136 2.13 9.33 -2.32
C ASP A 136 3.23 9.02 -1.30
N GLU A 137 4.45 8.73 -1.74
CA GLU A 137 5.54 8.45 -0.81
C GLU A 137 5.97 9.74 -0.06
N GLU A 138 6.21 9.65 1.25
CA GLU A 138 6.82 10.72 2.01
C GLU A 138 8.27 10.89 1.51
N THR A 139 8.54 11.97 0.77
CA THR A 139 9.91 12.44 0.56
C THR A 139 10.41 13.08 1.85
N GLU A 140 11.65 12.80 2.23
CA GLU A 140 12.41 13.72 3.06
C GLU A 140 12.51 15.01 2.24
N ASP A 141 11.79 16.04 2.66
CA ASP A 141 11.96 17.37 2.11
C ASP A 141 13.43 17.72 2.38
N THR A 142 14.25 17.67 1.32
CA THR A 142 15.62 18.18 1.36
C THR A 142 15.46 19.69 1.40
N GLU A 143 15.49 20.24 2.61
CA GLU A 143 15.72 21.67 2.85
C GLU A 143 17.10 22.09 2.30
#